data_AF-A0A7X5JEG3-F1
#
_entry.id   AF-A0A7X5JEG3-F1
#
_cell.length_a   1.000
_cell.length_b   1.000
_cell.length_c   1.000
_cell.angle_alpha   90.00
_cell.angle_beta   90.00
_cell.angle_gamma   90.00
#
_symmetry.space_group_name_H-M   'P 1'
#
loop_
_entity.id
_entity.type
_entity.pdbx_description
1 polymer ?
#
loop_
_entity_poly.entity_id
_entity_poly.type
_entity_poly.pdbx_seq_one_letter_code
_entity_poly.pdbx_strand_id
1 'polypeptide(L)'
;MKKNKFQDQFLDELRKVPIIQVACEKTGLSRNSVYRWKRTDKSFAKKMDGAQVEGVALVNDMSESQLLTLIKEKNYSAISFWLRHRNDNYKDKIEITTKEDNQALTPSQAKIVKQALKLASITKSRSIKKINSNKHE
;
A
#
# COMPACT_ATOMS: atom_id res chain seq x y z
N MET A 1 -4.62 5.76 43.43
CA MET A 1 -4.95 6.79 42.41
C MET A 1 -3.74 7.37 41.63
N LYS A 2 -2.48 7.32 42.11
CA LYS A 2 -1.32 7.91 41.39
C LYS A 2 -0.94 7.27 40.04
N LYS A 3 -1.27 5.98 39.82
CA LYS A 3 -0.85 5.22 38.62
C LYS A 3 -1.52 5.70 37.33
N ASN A 4 -2.80 6.11 37.40
CA ASN A 4 -3.55 6.61 36.24
C ASN A 4 -2.99 7.93 35.71
N LYS A 5 -2.58 8.87 36.59
CA LYS A 5 -2.15 10.20 36.15
C LYS A 5 -0.98 10.16 35.17
N PHE A 6 0.05 9.36 35.43
CA PHE A 6 1.20 9.24 34.53
C PHE A 6 0.86 8.50 33.24
N GLN A 7 -0.04 7.52 33.29
CA GLN A 7 -0.55 6.84 32.10
C GLN A 7 -1.34 7.81 31.22
N ASP A 8 -2.23 8.60 31.81
CA ASP A 8 -3.03 9.57 31.08
C ASP A 8 -2.15 10.68 30.46
N GLN A 9 -1.19 11.21 31.22
CA GLN A 9 -0.20 12.18 30.70
C GLN A 9 0.61 11.61 29.53
N PHE A 10 1.01 10.34 29.61
CA PHE A 10 1.72 9.68 28.52
C PHE A 10 0.86 9.56 27.27
N LEU A 11 -0.41 9.17 27.44
CA LEU A 11 -1.35 9.06 26.33
C LEU A 11 -1.63 10.42 25.69
N ASP A 12 -1.75 11.49 26.50
CA ASP A 12 -1.94 12.86 26.00
C ASP A 12 -0.75 13.35 25.18
N GLU A 13 0.49 13.06 25.59
CA GLU A 13 1.67 13.40 24.78
C GLU A 13 1.76 12.55 23.52
N LEU A 14 1.36 11.27 23.59
CA LEU A 14 1.36 10.37 22.44
C LEU A 14 0.35 10.81 21.35
N ARG A 15 -0.80 11.38 21.76
CA ARG A 15 -1.78 12.00 20.83
C ARG A 15 -1.25 13.23 20.11
N LYS A 16 -0.25 13.91 20.67
CA LYS A 16 0.37 15.09 20.03
C LYS A 16 1.50 14.68 19.10
N VAL A 17 2.34 13.75 19.57
CA VAL A 17 3.49 13.23 18.84
C VAL A 17 3.51 11.71 19.00
N PRO A 18 3.21 10.93 17.95
CA PRO A 18 3.05 9.47 18.02
C PRO A 18 4.41 8.74 18.07
N ILE A 19 5.36 9.26 18.86
CA ILE A 19 6.69 8.70 19.07
C ILE A 19 6.83 8.35 20.55
N ILE A 20 6.81 7.05 20.85
CA ILE A 20 6.82 6.53 22.24
C ILE A 20 7.98 7.10 23.05
N GLN A 21 9.18 7.19 22.47
CA GLN A 21 10.36 7.73 23.15
C GLN A 21 10.15 9.18 23.59
N VAL A 22 9.62 10.03 22.71
CA VAL A 22 9.35 11.45 23.01
C VAL A 22 8.29 11.58 24.09
N ALA A 23 7.21 10.81 24.01
CA ALA A 23 6.17 10.81 25.03
C ALA A 23 6.71 10.32 26.40
N CYS A 24 7.61 9.34 26.40
CA CYS A 24 8.30 8.86 27.60
C CYS A 24 9.19 9.95 28.22
N GLU A 25 10.02 10.62 27.42
CA GLU A 25 10.89 11.70 27.88
C GLU A 25 10.10 12.86 28.49
N LYS A 26 9.02 13.30 27.83
CA LYS A 26 8.18 14.38 28.32
C LYS A 26 7.43 14.06 29.61
N THR A 27 7.17 12.78 29.87
CA THR A 27 6.43 12.33 31.07
C THR A 27 7.32 11.75 32.16
N GLY A 28 8.63 11.68 31.93
CA GLY A 28 9.59 11.08 32.86
C GLY A 28 9.41 9.57 33.03
N LEU A 29 8.84 8.89 32.03
CA LEU A 29 8.61 7.45 32.06
C LEU A 29 9.69 6.70 31.28
N SER A 30 9.98 5.47 31.72
CA SER A 30 10.80 4.55 30.93
C SER A 30 9.94 3.76 29.95
N ARG A 31 10.46 3.51 28.74
CA ARG A 31 9.80 2.64 27.73
C ARG A 31 9.43 1.27 28.31
N ASN A 32 10.28 0.71 29.16
CA ASN A 32 10.03 -0.58 29.84
C ASN A 32 8.76 -0.54 30.69
N SER A 33 8.48 0.58 31.38
CA SER A 33 7.27 0.73 32.18
C SER A 33 6.02 0.80 31.31
N VAL A 34 6.08 1.56 30.20
CA VAL A 34 4.99 1.67 29.23
C VAL A 34 4.70 0.32 28.58
N TYR A 35 5.73 -0.39 28.09
CA TYR A 35 5.55 -1.71 27.48
C TYR A 35 5.06 -2.76 28.47
N ARG A 36 5.49 -2.69 29.74
CA ARG A 36 4.93 -3.54 30.79
C ARG A 36 3.43 -3.28 30.94
N TRP A 37 3.01 -2.01 31.01
CA TRP A 37 1.58 -1.66 31.07
C TRP A 37 0.82 -2.14 29.84
N LYS A 38 1.34 -1.94 28.63
CA LYS A 38 0.73 -2.43 27.39
C LYS A 38 0.51 -3.95 27.41
N ARG A 39 1.43 -4.71 28.02
CA ARG A 39 1.30 -6.17 28.14
C ARG A 39 0.34 -6.60 29.26
N THR A 40 0.37 -5.93 30.41
CA THR A 40 -0.37 -6.37 31.60
C THR A 40 -1.77 -5.79 31.73
N ASP A 41 -2.05 -4.67 31.06
CA ASP A 41 -3.31 -3.93 31.13
C ASP A 41 -3.90 -3.73 29.73
N LYS A 42 -4.92 -4.55 29.42
CA LYS A 42 -5.61 -4.51 28.11
C LYS A 42 -6.35 -3.19 27.87
N SER A 43 -6.83 -2.53 28.93
CA SER A 43 -7.51 -1.23 28.81
C SER A 43 -6.50 -0.16 28.41
N PHE A 44 -5.35 -0.11 29.09
CA PHE A 44 -4.26 0.78 28.71
C PHE A 44 -3.76 0.51 27.28
N ALA A 45 -3.60 -0.76 26.89
CA ALA A 45 -3.18 -1.12 25.54
C ALA A 45 -4.13 -0.53 24.48
N LYS A 46 -5.44 -0.70 24.65
CA LYS A 46 -6.45 -0.14 23.74
C LYS A 46 -6.40 1.39 23.67
N LYS A 47 -6.24 2.06 24.82
CA LYS A 47 -6.09 3.51 24.86
C LYS A 47 -4.82 3.98 24.18
N MET A 48 -3.71 3.25 24.35
CA MET A 48 -2.42 3.56 23.71
C MET A 48 -2.50 3.42 22.20
N ASP A 49 -3.12 2.36 21.71
CA ASP A 49 -3.31 2.17 20.26
C ASP A 49 -4.21 3.28 19.68
N GLY A 50 -5.28 3.68 20.40
CA GLY A 50 -6.11 4.83 20.02
C GLY A 50 -5.34 6.15 19.99
N ALA A 51 -4.59 6.45 21.05
CA ALA A 51 -3.75 7.65 21.12
C ALA A 51 -2.70 7.72 20.00
N GLN A 52 -2.13 6.57 19.61
CA GLN A 52 -1.20 6.48 18.49
C GLN A 52 -1.89 6.83 17.16
N VAL A 53 -3.10 6.33 16.92
CA VAL A 53 -3.88 6.63 15.71
C VAL A 53 -4.23 8.12 15.65
N GLU A 54 -4.72 8.68 16.77
CA GLU A 54 -5.02 10.11 16.88
C GLU A 54 -3.77 10.97 16.60
N GLY A 55 -2.62 10.61 17.16
CA GLY A 55 -1.36 11.32 16.92
C GLY A 55 -0.86 11.22 15.48
N VAL A 56 -1.02 10.07 14.82
CA VAL A 56 -0.69 9.92 13.40
C VAL A 56 -1.60 10.81 12.54
N ALA A 57 -2.90 10.84 12.83
CA ALA A 57 -3.83 11.71 12.11
C ALA A 57 -3.44 13.20 12.25
N LEU A 58 -3.15 13.65 13.47
CA LEU A 58 -2.72 15.02 13.72
C LEU A 58 -1.43 15.38 12.95
N VAL A 59 -0.43 14.50 12.99
CA VAL A 59 0.84 14.74 12.27
C VAL A 59 0.61 14.76 10.76
N ASN A 60 -0.27 13.92 10.22
CA ASN A 60 -0.62 13.96 8.80
C ASN A 60 -1.23 15.31 8.41
N ASP A 61 -2.21 15.82 9.15
CA ASP A 61 -2.83 17.13 8.88
C ASP A 61 -1.79 18.28 8.90
N MET A 62 -0.86 18.21 9.87
CA MET A 62 0.26 19.15 9.95
C MET A 62 1.20 19.01 8.74
N SER A 63 1.53 17.79 8.35
CA SER A 63 2.37 17.51 7.18
C SER A 63 1.73 17.97 5.88
N GLU A 64 0.42 17.82 5.71
CA GLU A 64 -0.31 18.36 4.55
C GLU A 64 -0.21 19.89 4.48
N SER A 65 -0.35 20.57 5.62
CA SER A 65 -0.18 22.03 5.71
C SER A 65 1.25 22.45 5.34
N GLN A 66 2.26 21.72 5.81
CA GLN A 66 3.66 21.98 5.46
C GLN A 66 3.93 21.74 3.96
N LEU A 67 3.33 20.70 3.37
CA LEU A 67 3.44 20.43 1.95
C LEU A 67 2.90 21.60 1.11
N LEU A 68 1.76 22.17 1.51
CA LEU A 68 1.19 23.36 0.84
C LEU A 68 2.10 24.58 0.94
N THR A 69 2.76 24.79 2.09
CA THR A 69 3.75 25.87 2.25
C THR A 69 4.92 25.67 1.29
N LEU A 70 5.49 24.47 1.21
CA LEU A 70 6.59 24.17 0.28
C LEU A 70 6.19 24.37 -1.18
N ILE A 71 4.95 24.04 -1.54
CA ILE A 71 4.40 24.31 -2.89
C ILE A 71 4.34 25.83 -3.16
N LYS A 72 3.87 26.64 -2.20
CA LYS A 72 3.86 28.11 -2.32
C LYS A 72 5.27 28.69 -2.48
N GLU A 73 6.24 28.08 -1.82
CA GLU A 73 7.67 28.42 -1.92
C GLU A 73 8.34 27.88 -3.20
N LYS A 74 7.56 27.33 -4.14
CA LYS A 74 8.03 26.82 -5.44
C LYS A 74 9.03 25.65 -5.31
N ASN A 75 8.95 24.87 -4.24
CA ASN A 75 9.77 23.68 -4.06
C ASN A 75 9.37 22.59 -5.07
N TYR A 76 10.26 22.28 -6.00
CA TYR A 76 9.99 21.31 -7.08
C TYR A 76 9.62 19.93 -6.55
N SER A 77 10.34 19.42 -5.55
CA SER A 77 10.08 18.09 -4.99
C SER A 77 8.69 17.98 -4.38
N ALA A 78 8.23 19.01 -3.66
CA ALA A 78 6.88 19.08 -3.10
C ALA A 78 5.80 19.15 -4.19
N ILE A 79 6.01 19.98 -5.22
CA ILE A 79 5.08 20.11 -6.36
C ILE A 79 4.98 18.78 -7.13
N SER A 80 6.13 18.19 -7.46
CA SER A 80 6.22 16.90 -8.16
C SER A 80 5.55 15.79 -7.37
N PHE A 81 5.84 15.70 -6.07
CA PHE A 81 5.19 14.75 -5.17
C PHE A 81 3.68 14.91 -5.20
N TRP A 82 3.14 16.12 -5.04
CA TRP A 82 1.69 16.35 -5.06
C TRP A 82 1.05 15.95 -6.39
N LEU A 83 1.63 16.38 -7.51
CA LEU A 83 1.09 16.09 -8.85
C LEU A 83 1.07 14.59 -9.15
N ARG A 84 2.15 13.86 -8.85
CA ARG A 84 2.26 12.41 -9.08
C ARG A 84 1.18 11.60 -8.33
N HIS A 85 0.75 12.07 -7.16
CA HIS A 85 -0.21 11.35 -6.32
C HIS A 85 -1.67 11.79 -6.52
N ARG A 86 -1.91 13.03 -7.00
CA ARG A 86 -3.27 13.59 -7.10
C ARG A 86 -3.69 14.03 -8.50
N ASN A 87 -2.85 13.87 -9.52
CA ASN A 87 -3.19 14.14 -10.91
C ASN A 87 -2.77 12.98 -11.82
N ASP A 88 -3.75 12.37 -12.48
CA ASP A 88 -3.56 11.20 -13.35
C ASP A 88 -2.60 11.45 -14.51
N ASN A 89 -2.48 12.71 -14.97
CA ASN A 89 -1.54 13.07 -16.05
C ASN A 89 -0.07 12.93 -15.63
N TYR A 90 0.22 12.90 -14.33
CA TYR A 90 1.57 12.85 -13.76
C TYR A 90 1.84 11.56 -12.97
N LYS A 91 0.90 10.61 -12.95
CA LYS A 91 1.11 9.30 -12.33
C LYS A 91 2.27 8.58 -13.00
N ASP A 92 3.03 7.84 -12.20
CA ASP A 92 4.05 6.94 -12.73
C ASP A 92 3.41 5.89 -13.63
N LYS A 93 3.88 5.82 -14.87
CA LYS A 93 3.49 4.78 -15.81
C LYS A 93 4.51 3.65 -15.70
N ILE A 94 4.05 2.47 -15.32
CA ILE A 94 4.86 1.26 -15.38
C ILE A 94 4.74 0.74 -16.81
N GLU A 95 5.83 0.82 -17.59
CA GLU A 95 5.93 0.12 -18.86
C GLU A 95 6.23 -1.36 -18.59
N ILE A 96 5.27 -2.23 -18.88
CA ILE A 96 5.45 -3.68 -18.79
C ILE A 96 5.95 -4.17 -20.15
N THR A 97 7.26 -4.30 -20.29
CA THR A 97 7.85 -4.96 -21.46
C THR A 97 7.73 -6.47 -21.29
N THR A 98 6.64 -7.05 -21.77
CA THR A 98 6.55 -8.52 -21.91
C THR A 98 7.47 -8.94 -23.06
N LYS A 99 8.49 -9.75 -22.76
CA LYS A 99 9.15 -10.54 -23.81
C LYS A 99 8.13 -11.60 -24.26
N GLU A 100 7.55 -11.41 -25.43
CA GLU A 100 6.85 -12.49 -26.11
C GLU A 100 7.89 -13.52 -26.55
N ASP A 101 8.20 -14.46 -25.67
CA ASP A 101 8.91 -15.67 -26.05
C ASP A 101 7.97 -16.48 -26.95
N ASN A 102 8.04 -16.22 -28.26
CA ASN A 102 7.42 -17.05 -29.31
C ASN A 102 8.16 -18.40 -29.39
N GLN A 103 8.20 -19.14 -28.29
CA GLN A 103 8.69 -20.51 -28.26
C GLN A 103 7.61 -21.40 -28.88
N ALA A 104 8.00 -22.16 -29.90
CA ALA A 104 7.13 -23.18 -30.47
C ALA A 104 6.72 -24.18 -29.37
N LEU A 105 5.44 -24.56 -29.35
CA LEU A 105 4.92 -25.54 -28.39
C LEU A 105 5.74 -26.83 -28.48
N THR A 106 6.18 -27.35 -27.34
CA THR A 106 6.76 -28.70 -27.29
C THR A 106 5.69 -29.73 -27.69
N PRO A 107 6.09 -30.92 -28.19
CA PRO A 107 5.13 -31.96 -28.58
C PRO A 107 4.15 -32.36 -27.48
N SER A 108 4.59 -32.33 -26.22
CA SER A 108 3.75 -32.62 -25.05
C SER A 108 2.71 -31.52 -24.81
N GLN A 109 3.13 -30.25 -24.84
CA GLN A 109 2.23 -29.10 -24.69
C GLN A 109 1.20 -29.05 -25.83
N ALA A 110 1.63 -29.29 -27.07
CA ALA A 110 0.74 -29.34 -28.22
C ALA A 110 -0.35 -30.43 -28.06
N LYS A 111 -0.02 -31.58 -27.47
CA LYS A 111 -0.98 -32.65 -27.19
C LYS A 111 -2.02 -32.23 -26.17
N ILE A 112 -1.60 -31.56 -25.09
CA ILE A 112 -2.50 -31.04 -24.05
C ILE A 112 -3.43 -29.97 -24.63
N VAL A 113 -2.90 -29.01 -25.39
CA VAL A 113 -3.69 -27.97 -26.06
C VAL A 113 -4.69 -28.60 -27.04
N LYS A 114 -4.27 -29.59 -27.83
CA LYS A 114 -5.15 -30.31 -28.76
C LYS A 114 -6.29 -31.04 -28.04
N GLN A 115 -6.00 -31.65 -26.88
CA GLN A 115 -7.01 -32.31 -26.06
C GLN A 115 -7.98 -31.29 -25.44
N ALA A 116 -7.48 -30.17 -24.92
CA ALA A 116 -8.30 -29.08 -24.40
C ALA A 116 -9.23 -28.48 -25.48
N LEU A 117 -8.71 -28.23 -26.69
CA LEU A 117 -9.49 -27.73 -27.82
C LEU A 117 -10.58 -28.72 -28.27
N LYS A 118 -10.29 -30.03 -28.19
CA LYS A 118 -11.26 -31.10 -28.49
C LYS A 118 -12.36 -31.16 -27.43
N LEU A 119 -12.01 -31.06 -26.15
CA LEU A 119 -12.97 -31.05 -25.03
C LEU A 119 -13.85 -29.79 -25.05
N ALA A 120 -13.27 -28.64 -25.38
CA ALA A 120 -13.99 -27.39 -25.55
C ALA A 120 -14.91 -27.37 -26.81
N SER A 121 -14.92 -28.44 -27.61
CA SER A 121 -15.70 -28.56 -28.85
C SER A 121 -15.40 -27.47 -29.91
N ILE A 122 -14.30 -26.73 -29.76
CA ILE A 122 -13.87 -25.64 -30.65
C ILE A 122 -13.41 -26.19 -32.01
N THR A 123 -13.04 -27.47 -32.07
CA THR A 123 -12.55 -28.14 -33.29
C THR A 123 -13.63 -28.35 -34.37
N LYS A 124 -14.92 -28.20 -34.03
CA LYS A 124 -16.04 -28.32 -34.99
C LYS A 124 -16.57 -26.99 -35.50
N SER A 125 -15.96 -25.85 -35.12
CA SER A 125 -16.35 -24.56 -35.71
C SER A 125 -15.92 -24.52 -37.18
N ARG A 126 -16.88 -24.23 -38.06
CA ARG A 126 -16.75 -24.18 -39.54
C ARG A 126 -15.68 -23.21 -40.07
N SER A 127 -14.94 -22.52 -39.20
CA SER A 127 -14.05 -21.41 -39.53
C SER A 127 -12.72 -21.82 -40.16
N ILE A 128 -12.27 -23.08 -40.01
CA ILE A 128 -10.98 -23.54 -40.58
C ILE A 128 -11.08 -23.84 -42.09
N LYS A 129 -12.28 -24.12 -42.63
CA LYS A 129 -12.45 -24.38 -44.08
C LYS A 129 -12.29 -23.13 -44.96
N LYS A 130 -12.42 -21.91 -44.41
CA LYS A 130 -12.31 -20.65 -45.18
C LYS A 130 -10.86 -20.17 -45.39
N ILE A 131 -9.88 -20.71 -44.66
CA ILE A 131 -8.48 -20.28 -44.78
C ILE A 131 -7.78 -20.94 -45.98
N ASN A 132 -8.21 -22.16 -46.36
CA ASN A 132 -7.63 -22.88 -47.50
C ASN A 132 -8.36 -22.65 -48.84
N SER A 133 -9.49 -21.93 -48.89
CA SER A 133 -10.17 -21.61 -50.15
C SER A 133 -9.63 -20.37 -50.86
N ASN A 134 -8.90 -19.49 -50.16
CA ASN A 134 -8.38 -18.24 -50.74
C ASN A 134 -6.90 -18.35 -51.17
N LYS A 135 -6.40 -19.56 -51.41
CA LYS A 135 -5.04 -19.79 -51.94
C LYS A 135 -5.02 -20.24 -53.41
N HIS A 136 -6.17 -20.27 -54.07
CA HIS A 136 -6.29 -20.50 -55.51
C HIS A 136 -7.29 -19.51 -56.11
N GLU A 137 -6.88 -18.26 -56.18
CA GLU A 137 -7.27 -17.26 -57.19
C GLU A 137 -6.07 -16.34 -57.44
#